data_AF-A0A2E4RCX5-F1
#
_entry.id   AF-A0A2E4RCX5-F1
#
_cell.length_a   1.000
_cell.length_b   1.000
_cell.length_c   1.000
_cell.angle_alpha   90.00
_cell.angle_beta   90.00
_cell.angle_gamma   90.00
#
_symmetry.space_group_name_H-M   'P 1'
#
loop_
_entity.id
_entity.type
_entity.pdbx_description
1 polymer ?
#
loop_
_entity_poly.entity_id
_entity_poly.type
_entity_poly.pdbx_seq_one_letter_code
_entity_poly.pdbx_strand_id
1 'polypeptide(L)'
;MKYIAKDEIHNYPLLDFNGNIHLIQSESDIKSSCEILASHKVIGFDTETKPSFKKGVSYNISLLQLSAGNSVYLFRINKIGFDKKIIEILSNKNILKVGIDIKNDLLGLKKLKSFKENNFVDLNTLAIKKGYQSIGAVKLSIMLLGCRISKSQRLSDWSADNLTESQINYAAIDAWICPKILQSFKDKSLFP
;
A
#
# COMPACT_ATOMS: atom_id res chain seq x y z
N MET A 1 -13.01 19.60 2.10
CA MET A 1 -13.19 19.01 3.45
C MET A 1 -11.82 18.61 4.05
N LYS A 2 -11.55 18.83 5.35
CA LYS A 2 -10.27 18.45 6.02
C LYS A 2 -10.45 17.56 7.26
N TYR A 3 -11.69 17.21 7.57
CA TYR A 3 -12.11 16.34 8.65
C TYR A 3 -13.33 15.54 8.17
N ILE A 4 -13.45 14.30 8.60
CA ILE A 4 -14.65 13.48 8.41
C ILE A 4 -14.94 12.71 9.70
N ALA A 5 -16.20 12.77 10.15
CA ALA A 5 -16.65 12.07 11.33
C ALA A 5 -16.75 10.56 11.06
N LYS A 6 -16.65 9.73 12.10
CA LYS A 6 -16.58 8.26 11.95
C LYS A 6 -17.90 7.69 11.41
N ASP A 7 -19.00 8.24 11.89
CA ASP A 7 -20.36 7.94 11.47
C ASP A 7 -20.61 8.37 10.02
N GLU A 8 -19.96 9.39 9.49
CA GLU A 8 -20.16 9.79 8.08
C GLU A 8 -19.50 8.85 7.06
N ILE A 9 -18.59 7.96 7.48
CA ILE A 9 -17.79 7.11 6.57
C ILE A 9 -18.68 6.25 5.68
N HIS A 10 -19.78 5.70 6.20
CA HIS A 10 -20.64 4.78 5.46
C HIS A 10 -21.48 5.45 4.36
N ASN A 11 -21.58 6.78 4.38
CA ASN A 11 -22.30 7.57 3.39
C ASN A 11 -21.58 7.64 2.03
N TYR A 12 -20.30 7.24 1.99
CA TYR A 12 -19.49 7.29 0.77
C TYR A 12 -19.49 5.93 0.06
N PRO A 13 -19.46 5.92 -1.29
CA PRO A 13 -19.44 4.69 -2.07
C PRO A 13 -18.17 3.90 -1.75
N LEU A 14 -18.32 2.58 -1.62
CA LEU A 14 -17.18 1.67 -1.53
C LEU A 14 -16.46 1.65 -2.88
N LEU A 15 -15.15 1.87 -2.86
CA LEU A 15 -14.33 1.76 -4.04
C LEU A 15 -14.36 0.32 -4.57
N ASP A 16 -14.66 0.20 -5.85
CA ASP A 16 -14.49 -1.02 -6.63
C ASP A 16 -13.24 -0.89 -7.51
N PHE A 17 -12.34 -1.87 -7.43
CA PHE A 17 -11.06 -1.81 -8.13
C PHE A 17 -11.08 -2.71 -9.35
N ASN A 18 -11.05 -2.06 -10.53
CA ASN A 18 -11.12 -2.71 -11.84
C ASN A 18 -9.76 -2.72 -12.57
N GLY A 19 -8.65 -2.68 -11.84
CA GLY A 19 -7.31 -2.80 -12.41
C GLY A 19 -6.77 -4.22 -12.40
N ASN A 20 -5.54 -4.38 -12.87
CA ASN A 20 -4.91 -5.70 -12.95
C ASN A 20 -4.20 -6.03 -11.64
N ILE A 21 -4.43 -7.24 -11.12
CA ILE A 21 -3.74 -7.73 -9.92
C ILE A 21 -2.84 -8.90 -10.30
N HIS A 22 -1.55 -8.77 -10.00
CA HIS A 22 -0.54 -9.78 -10.25
C HIS A 22 -0.08 -10.36 -8.91
N LEU A 23 -0.50 -11.59 -8.60
CA LEU A 23 -0.05 -12.30 -7.41
C LEU A 23 1.27 -13.01 -7.70
N ILE A 24 2.37 -12.52 -7.11
CA ILE A 24 3.72 -13.02 -7.38
C ILE A 24 4.10 -14.04 -6.30
N GLN A 25 4.12 -15.32 -6.67
CA GLN A 25 4.40 -16.45 -5.77
C GLN A 25 5.58 -17.32 -6.22
N SER A 26 6.17 -17.00 -7.37
CA SER A 26 7.32 -17.70 -7.97
C SER A 26 8.44 -16.69 -8.24
N GLU A 27 9.68 -17.16 -8.28
CA GLU A 27 10.82 -16.31 -8.61
C GLU A 27 10.82 -15.82 -10.07
N SER A 28 10.21 -16.60 -10.99
CA SER A 28 10.18 -16.28 -12.42
C SER A 28 9.50 -14.95 -12.72
N ASP A 29 8.50 -14.58 -11.92
CA ASP A 29 7.65 -13.42 -12.18
C ASP A 29 8.16 -12.16 -11.47
N ILE A 30 9.18 -12.27 -10.61
CA ILE A 30 9.75 -11.14 -9.87
C ILE A 30 10.42 -10.17 -10.84
N LYS A 31 11.23 -10.69 -11.77
CA LYS A 31 12.05 -9.86 -12.66
C LYS A 31 11.18 -8.97 -13.56
N SER A 32 10.23 -9.58 -14.27
CA SER A 32 9.33 -8.86 -15.18
C SER A 32 8.46 -7.84 -14.44
N SER A 33 7.95 -8.21 -13.26
CA SER A 33 7.19 -7.29 -12.40
C SER A 33 8.03 -6.08 -11.97
N CYS A 34 9.28 -6.31 -11.56
CA CYS A 34 10.19 -5.23 -11.17
C CYS A 34 10.60 -4.33 -12.36
N GLU A 35 10.77 -4.89 -13.56
CA GLU A 35 11.04 -4.10 -14.77
C GLU A 35 9.88 -3.14 -15.09
N ILE A 36 8.63 -3.59 -14.96
CA ILE A 36 7.46 -2.72 -15.13
C ILE A 36 7.43 -1.65 -14.04
N LEU A 37 7.60 -2.02 -12.77
CA LEU A 37 7.66 -1.07 -11.65
C LEU A 37 8.76 -0.02 -11.85
N ALA A 38 9.93 -0.43 -12.37
CA ALA A 38 11.07 0.46 -12.61
C ALA A 38 10.82 1.51 -13.70
N SER A 39 9.89 1.25 -14.63
CA SER A 39 9.52 2.20 -15.68
C SER A 39 8.60 3.33 -15.19
N HIS A 40 8.09 3.25 -13.95
CA HIS A 40 7.19 4.24 -13.37
C HIS A 40 7.92 5.19 -12.42
N LYS A 41 7.58 6.49 -12.49
CA LYS A 41 8.15 7.52 -11.60
C LYS A 41 7.53 7.51 -10.20
N VAL A 42 6.29 7.06 -10.09
CA VAL A 42 5.52 7.01 -8.84
C VAL A 42 4.86 5.65 -8.75
N ILE A 43 5.06 4.98 -7.62
CA ILE A 43 4.42 3.71 -7.30
C ILE A 43 3.76 3.78 -5.91
N GLY A 44 2.68 3.06 -5.72
CA GLY A 44 2.11 2.86 -4.40
C GLY A 44 2.85 1.76 -3.64
N PHE A 45 2.79 1.84 -2.31
CA PHE A 45 3.48 0.93 -1.39
C PHE A 45 2.59 0.65 -0.20
N ASP A 46 2.48 -0.63 0.16
CA ASP A 46 1.91 -1.09 1.43
C ASP A 46 2.56 -2.42 1.84
N THR A 47 2.32 -2.89 3.07
CA THR A 47 2.67 -4.27 3.47
C THR A 47 1.60 -4.91 4.35
N GLU A 48 1.57 -6.24 4.38
CA GLU A 48 0.66 -7.00 5.23
C GLU A 48 1.36 -8.12 6.01
N THR A 49 0.92 -8.28 7.26
CA THR A 49 1.51 -9.21 8.24
C THR A 49 0.40 -9.94 8.98
N LYS A 50 0.58 -11.24 9.26
CA LYS A 50 -0.34 -11.98 10.12
C LYS A 50 -0.43 -11.31 11.51
N PRO A 51 -1.63 -11.01 12.03
CA PRO A 51 -1.74 -10.43 13.37
C PRO A 51 -1.33 -11.44 14.44
N SER A 52 -0.79 -10.94 15.54
CA SER A 52 -0.59 -11.71 16.77
C SER A 52 -1.49 -11.15 17.88
N PHE A 53 -2.22 -12.03 18.55
CA PHE A 53 -3.02 -11.69 19.73
C PHE A 53 -2.30 -12.04 21.04
N LYS A 54 -1.06 -12.55 20.97
CA LYS A 54 -0.22 -12.86 22.12
C LYS A 54 0.81 -11.75 22.34
N LYS A 55 0.85 -11.20 23.55
CA LYS A 55 1.80 -10.15 23.94
C LYS A 55 3.24 -10.61 23.69
N GLY A 56 4.02 -9.79 22.99
CA GLY A 56 5.43 -10.05 22.69
C GLY A 56 5.69 -10.93 21.45
N VAL A 57 4.65 -11.48 20.81
CA VAL A 57 4.79 -12.24 19.56
C VAL A 57 4.52 -11.32 18.38
N SER A 58 5.43 -11.29 17.41
CA SER A 58 5.27 -10.59 16.13
C SER A 58 5.67 -11.50 14.98
N TYR A 59 4.96 -11.40 13.86
CA TYR A 59 5.29 -12.12 12.64
C TYR A 59 6.06 -11.23 11.67
N ASN A 60 6.75 -11.87 10.73
CA ASN A 60 7.39 -11.21 9.61
C ASN A 60 6.36 -10.79 8.57
N ILE A 61 6.70 -9.78 7.77
CA ILE A 61 5.88 -9.35 6.63
C ILE A 61 5.68 -10.52 5.68
N SER A 62 4.42 -10.80 5.36
CA SER A 62 4.04 -11.89 4.47
C SER A 62 3.81 -11.42 3.04
N LEU A 63 3.36 -10.19 2.88
CA LEU A 63 2.97 -9.63 1.60
C LEU A 63 3.47 -8.18 1.48
N LEU A 64 4.06 -7.86 0.33
CA LEU A 64 4.43 -6.51 -0.09
C LEU A 64 3.59 -6.16 -1.32
N GLN A 65 2.93 -5.00 -1.29
CA GLN A 65 2.11 -4.52 -2.39
C GLN A 65 2.77 -3.32 -3.04
N LEU A 66 2.93 -3.38 -4.36
CA LEU A 66 3.43 -2.26 -5.16
C LEU A 66 2.48 -1.98 -6.32
N SER A 67 2.00 -0.74 -6.44
CA SER A 67 1.10 -0.35 -7.54
C SER A 67 1.81 0.53 -8.56
N ALA A 68 1.56 0.31 -9.85
CA ALA A 68 2.08 1.11 -10.95
C ALA A 68 1.00 1.30 -12.01
N GLY A 69 0.62 2.55 -12.28
CA GLY A 69 -0.47 2.86 -13.19
C GLY A 69 -1.80 2.24 -12.73
N ASN A 70 -2.33 1.30 -13.52
CA ASN A 70 -3.55 0.55 -13.20
C ASN A 70 -3.30 -0.93 -12.82
N SER A 71 -2.05 -1.28 -12.54
CA SER A 71 -1.67 -2.63 -12.11
C SER A 71 -1.14 -2.62 -10.68
N VAL A 72 -1.36 -3.72 -9.96
CA VAL A 72 -0.83 -3.95 -8.61
C VAL A 72 -0.14 -5.30 -8.55
N TYR A 73 1.05 -5.31 -7.94
CA TYR A 73 1.90 -6.47 -7.78
C TYR A 73 1.93 -6.85 -6.31
N LEU A 74 1.42 -8.04 -6.01
CA LEU A 74 1.33 -8.61 -4.67
C LEU A 74 2.45 -9.63 -4.49
N PHE A 75 3.59 -9.19 -3.97
CA PHE A 75 4.75 -10.05 -3.72
C PHE A 75 4.54 -10.85 -2.44
N ARG A 76 4.36 -12.17 -2.55
CA ARG A 76 4.24 -13.09 -1.42
C ARG A 76 5.60 -13.32 -0.76
N ILE A 77 6.09 -12.34 -0.01
CA ILE A 77 7.39 -12.35 0.67
C ILE A 77 7.59 -13.62 1.51
N ASN A 78 6.54 -14.16 2.12
CA ASN A 78 6.63 -15.42 2.87
C ASN A 78 6.90 -16.67 2.01
N LYS A 79 6.70 -16.59 0.69
CA LYS A 79 6.95 -17.68 -0.27
C LYS A 79 8.21 -17.47 -1.09
N ILE A 80 8.40 -16.26 -1.63
CA ILE A 80 9.50 -15.93 -2.54
C ILE A 80 10.70 -15.28 -1.84
N GLY A 81 10.61 -15.03 -0.54
CA GLY A 81 11.60 -14.26 0.20
C GLY A 81 11.62 -12.78 -0.20
N PHE A 82 12.65 -12.07 0.26
CA PHE A 82 12.84 -10.66 -0.03
C PHE A 82 13.97 -10.46 -1.05
N ASP A 83 13.60 -10.63 -2.33
CA ASP A 83 14.51 -10.68 -3.46
C ASP A 83 15.25 -9.34 -3.70
N LYS A 84 16.47 -9.43 -4.25
CA LYS A 84 17.31 -8.25 -4.55
C LYS A 84 16.65 -7.28 -5.53
N LYS A 85 15.84 -7.75 -6.48
CA LYS A 85 15.13 -6.90 -7.46
C LYS A 85 14.06 -6.04 -6.79
N ILE A 86 13.37 -6.58 -5.80
CA ILE A 86 12.42 -5.81 -4.99
C ILE A 86 13.17 -4.73 -4.22
N ILE A 87 14.31 -5.09 -3.61
CA ILE A 87 15.16 -4.14 -2.88
C ILE A 87 15.70 -3.03 -3.80
N GLU A 88 16.08 -3.34 -5.04
CA GLU A 88 16.48 -2.35 -6.05
C GLU A 88 15.36 -1.31 -6.27
N ILE A 89 14.09 -1.73 -6.38
CA ILE A 89 12.94 -0.82 -6.51
C ILE A 89 12.77 0.08 -5.27
N LEU A 90 12.77 -0.51 -4.07
CA LEU A 90 12.59 0.23 -2.82
C LEU A 90 13.76 1.19 -2.55
N SER A 91 14.96 0.84 -3.02
CA SER A 91 16.17 1.67 -2.86
C SER A 91 16.36 2.68 -3.99
N ASN A 92 15.57 2.63 -5.06
CA ASN A 92 15.73 3.52 -6.22
C ASN A 92 15.29 4.95 -5.89
N LYS A 93 16.23 5.90 -5.93
CA LYS A 93 15.97 7.34 -5.69
C LYS A 93 15.08 7.99 -6.75
N ASN A 94 15.03 7.45 -7.96
CA ASN A 94 14.27 8.00 -9.08
C ASN A 94 12.80 7.56 -9.08
N ILE A 95 12.43 6.61 -8.21
CA ILE A 95 11.06 6.11 -8.08
C ILE A 95 10.52 6.58 -6.73
N LEU A 96 9.45 7.35 -6.77
CA LEU A 96 8.73 7.78 -5.57
C LEU A 96 7.81 6.64 -5.11
N LYS A 97 8.01 6.16 -3.88
CA LYS A 97 7.11 5.20 -3.22
C LYS A 97 6.15 5.96 -2.31
N VAL A 98 4.86 5.70 -2.46
CA VAL A 98 3.81 6.41 -1.72
C VAL A 98 2.99 5.43 -0.92
N GLY A 99 2.88 5.63 0.38
CA GLY A 99 2.07 4.80 1.26
C GLY A 99 1.49 5.57 2.44
N ILE A 100 0.89 4.85 3.37
CA ILE A 100 0.24 5.40 4.58
C ILE A 100 0.77 4.69 5.81
N ASP A 101 1.32 5.43 6.77
CA ASP A 101 1.89 4.89 8.01
C ASP A 101 3.10 3.94 7.79
N ILE A 102 3.91 4.25 6.78
CA ILE A 102 4.92 3.34 6.20
C ILE A 102 6.10 2.98 7.10
N LYS A 103 6.21 3.62 8.26
CA LYS A 103 7.39 3.52 9.13
C LYS A 103 7.60 2.09 9.62
N ASN A 104 6.52 1.44 10.08
CA ASN A 104 6.59 0.10 10.62
C ASN A 104 6.79 -0.95 9.51
N ASP A 105 6.23 -0.71 8.33
CA ASP A 105 6.44 -1.54 7.13
C ASP A 105 7.92 -1.57 6.74
N LEU A 106 8.55 -0.40 6.64
CA LEU A 106 9.98 -0.29 6.32
C LEU A 106 10.87 -0.96 7.37
N LEU A 107 10.56 -0.79 8.66
CA LEU A 107 11.26 -1.49 9.74
C LEU A 107 11.08 -3.00 9.64
N GLY A 108 9.87 -3.47 9.32
CA GLY A 108 9.57 -4.88 9.11
C GLY A 108 10.36 -5.48 7.95
N LEU A 109 10.40 -4.80 6.81
CA LEU A 109 11.16 -5.25 5.64
C LEU A 109 12.67 -5.29 5.93
N LYS A 110 13.19 -4.29 6.66
CA LYS A 110 14.61 -4.24 7.04
C LYS A 110 15.04 -5.36 7.99
N LYS A 111 14.10 -5.93 8.77
CA LYS A 111 14.37 -7.14 9.57
C LYS A 111 14.61 -8.37 8.70
N LEU A 112 13.98 -8.44 7.52
CA LEU A 112 14.17 -9.54 6.58
C LEU A 112 15.52 -9.42 5.86
N LYS A 113 15.84 -8.22 5.38
CA LYS A 113 17.12 -7.91 4.74
C LYS A 113 17.41 -6.43 4.84
N SER A 114 18.64 -6.06 5.19
CA SER A 114 19.04 -4.66 5.26
C SER A 114 19.01 -4.03 3.85
N PHE A 115 18.44 -2.84 3.75
CA PHE A 115 18.47 -2.00 2.55
C PHE A 115 18.34 -0.52 2.92
N LYS A 116 18.71 0.35 1.99
CA LYS A 116 18.52 1.80 2.11
C LYS A 116 17.27 2.20 1.34
N GLU A 117 16.18 2.47 2.06
CA GLU A 117 14.99 3.09 1.49
C GLU A 117 15.34 4.47 0.92
N ASN A 118 14.83 4.79 -0.26
CA ASN A 118 14.98 6.11 -0.86
C ASN A 118 13.65 6.58 -1.44
N ASN A 119 13.41 7.89 -1.40
CA ASN A 119 12.28 8.54 -2.05
C ASN A 119 10.92 7.92 -1.67
N PHE A 120 10.64 7.87 -0.36
CA PHE A 120 9.34 7.49 0.19
C PHE A 120 8.56 8.73 0.65
N VAL A 121 7.24 8.71 0.45
CA VAL A 121 6.30 9.69 1.00
C VAL A 121 5.24 8.97 1.80
N ASP A 122 5.12 9.40 3.05
CA ASP A 122 4.03 9.03 3.93
C ASP A 122 2.89 10.05 3.81
N LEU A 123 1.71 9.59 3.40
CA LEU A 123 0.56 10.46 3.16
C LEU A 123 -0.07 11.00 4.44
N ASN A 124 0.06 10.33 5.59
CA ASN A 124 -0.43 10.89 6.87
C ASN A 124 0.41 12.11 7.24
N THR A 125 1.73 12.00 7.12
CA THR A 125 2.67 13.11 7.35
C THR A 125 2.37 14.28 6.43
N LEU A 126 2.14 14.01 5.14
CA LEU A 126 1.77 15.04 4.17
C LEU A 126 0.40 15.67 4.48
N ALA A 127 -0.59 14.88 4.86
CA ALA A 127 -1.93 15.35 5.22
C ALA A 127 -1.88 16.31 6.41
N ILE A 128 -1.15 15.95 7.47
CA ILE A 128 -0.96 16.78 8.66
C ILE A 128 -0.30 18.11 8.28
N LYS A 129 0.77 18.08 7.46
CA LYS A 129 1.42 19.30 6.96
C LYS A 129 0.48 20.20 6.14
N LYS A 130 -0.52 19.63 5.48
CA LYS A 130 -1.56 20.36 4.72
C LYS A 130 -2.77 20.76 5.60
N GLY A 131 -2.70 20.54 6.90
CA GLY A 131 -3.71 20.91 7.90
C GLY A 131 -4.94 20.00 7.93
N TYR A 132 -4.83 18.76 7.43
CA TYR A 132 -5.89 17.76 7.62
C TYR A 132 -5.87 17.27 9.07
N GLN A 133 -7.06 17.20 9.67
CA GLN A 133 -7.24 16.67 11.02
C GLN A 133 -7.49 15.16 10.99
N SER A 134 -8.09 14.68 9.91
CA SER A 134 -8.33 13.27 9.66
C SER A 134 -7.20 12.67 8.83
N ILE A 135 -6.67 11.53 9.27
CA ILE A 135 -5.59 10.77 8.61
C ILE A 135 -5.99 9.30 8.43
N GLY A 136 -5.16 8.56 7.70
CA GLY A 136 -5.37 7.15 7.36
C GLY A 136 -6.12 6.96 6.05
N ALA A 137 -5.88 5.80 5.42
CA ALA A 137 -6.32 5.49 4.05
C ALA A 137 -7.79 5.78 3.80
N VAL A 138 -8.70 5.18 4.60
CA VAL A 138 -10.15 5.41 4.46
C VAL A 138 -10.53 6.89 4.48
N LYS A 139 -10.03 7.66 5.45
CA LYS A 139 -10.43 9.05 5.60
C LYS A 139 -9.84 9.93 4.50
N LEU A 140 -8.58 9.68 4.13
CA LEU A 140 -7.93 10.41 3.04
C LEU A 140 -8.60 10.10 1.69
N SER A 141 -8.91 8.83 1.40
CA SER A 141 -9.67 8.45 0.21
C SER A 141 -11.01 9.17 0.12
N ILE A 142 -11.75 9.25 1.23
CA ILE A 142 -13.03 9.96 1.23
C ILE A 142 -12.84 11.44 0.97
N MET A 143 -12.00 12.11 1.77
CA MET A 143 -11.85 13.57 1.70
C MET A 143 -11.22 14.07 0.39
N LEU A 144 -10.49 13.22 -0.32
CA LEU A 144 -9.72 13.61 -1.52
C LEU A 144 -10.22 12.98 -2.81
N LEU A 145 -10.95 11.86 -2.74
CA LEU A 145 -11.41 11.08 -3.90
C LEU A 145 -12.90 10.77 -3.84
N GLY A 146 -13.61 11.11 -2.76
CA GLY A 146 -15.06 10.92 -2.64
C GLY A 146 -15.50 9.47 -2.47
N CYS A 147 -14.58 8.54 -2.18
CA CYS A 147 -14.88 7.12 -2.00
C CYS A 147 -14.25 6.55 -0.72
N ARG A 148 -14.89 5.56 -0.11
CA ARG A 148 -14.32 4.80 1.01
C ARG A 148 -13.67 3.52 0.51
N ILE A 149 -12.66 3.04 1.23
CA ILE A 149 -12.07 1.71 1.03
C ILE A 149 -12.44 0.81 2.22
N SER A 150 -12.41 -0.52 2.01
CA SER A 150 -12.71 -1.48 3.08
C SER A 150 -11.58 -1.54 4.13
N LYS A 151 -11.90 -2.04 5.33
CA LYS A 151 -10.91 -2.43 6.36
C LYS A 151 -10.99 -3.92 6.73
N SER A 152 -11.82 -4.69 6.01
CA SER A 152 -12.25 -6.02 6.44
C SER A 152 -11.13 -7.06 6.50
N GLN A 153 -10.05 -6.89 5.74
CA GLN A 153 -8.97 -7.88 5.66
C GLN A 153 -7.69 -7.48 6.40
N ARG A 154 -7.66 -6.31 7.04
CA ARG A 154 -6.48 -5.81 7.76
C ARG A 154 -5.97 -6.76 8.86
N LEU A 155 -6.86 -7.54 9.46
CA LEU A 155 -6.52 -8.48 10.54
C LEU A 155 -6.61 -9.94 10.07
N SER A 156 -6.43 -10.20 8.77
CA SER A 156 -6.46 -11.55 8.20
C SER A 156 -5.12 -12.27 8.33
N ASP A 157 -5.12 -13.60 8.16
CA ASP A 157 -3.88 -14.36 8.08
C ASP A 157 -3.24 -14.20 6.70
N TRP A 158 -2.35 -13.21 6.58
CA TRP A 158 -1.59 -12.94 5.36
C TRP A 158 -0.47 -13.95 5.08
N SER A 159 -0.16 -14.83 6.04
CA SER A 159 0.80 -15.92 5.84
C SER A 159 0.18 -17.17 5.23
N ALA A 160 -1.15 -17.24 5.15
CA ALA A 160 -1.89 -18.39 4.63
C ALA A 160 -1.39 -18.83 3.25
N ASP A 161 -1.33 -20.14 3.00
CA ASP A 161 -0.80 -20.69 1.75
C ASP A 161 -1.48 -20.06 0.53
N ASN A 162 -2.81 -19.94 0.59
CA ASN A 162 -3.61 -19.29 -0.45
C ASN A 162 -4.31 -18.05 0.14
N LEU A 163 -4.26 -16.94 -0.59
CA LEU A 163 -5.04 -15.75 -0.26
C LEU A 163 -6.40 -15.87 -0.94
N THR A 164 -7.45 -15.45 -0.23
CA THR A 164 -8.78 -15.32 -0.80
C THR A 164 -8.85 -14.12 -1.76
N GLU A 165 -9.82 -14.12 -2.68
CA GLU A 165 -10.06 -12.97 -3.56
C GLU A 165 -10.29 -11.67 -2.78
N SER A 166 -10.98 -11.77 -1.63
CA SER A 166 -11.20 -10.61 -0.75
C SER A 166 -9.89 -10.04 -0.20
N GLN A 167 -8.94 -10.89 0.22
CA GLN A 167 -7.61 -10.46 0.65
C GLN A 167 -6.82 -9.85 -0.51
N ILE A 168 -6.86 -10.47 -1.69
CA ILE A 168 -6.16 -10.00 -2.89
C ILE A 168 -6.67 -8.60 -3.30
N ASN A 169 -7.99 -8.43 -3.39
CA ASN A 169 -8.60 -7.14 -3.75
C ASN A 169 -8.33 -6.06 -2.70
N TYR A 170 -8.44 -6.40 -1.41
CA TYR A 170 -8.11 -5.48 -0.33
C TYR A 170 -6.66 -4.98 -0.43
N ALA A 171 -5.71 -5.90 -0.53
CA ALA A 171 -4.28 -5.58 -0.61
C ALA A 171 -3.95 -4.76 -1.86
N ALA A 172 -4.62 -5.05 -2.98
CA ALA A 172 -4.44 -4.30 -4.21
C ALA A 172 -4.89 -2.83 -4.05
N ILE A 173 -6.05 -2.60 -3.44
CA ILE A 173 -6.61 -1.26 -3.20
C ILE A 173 -5.68 -0.42 -2.31
N ASP A 174 -5.15 -0.98 -1.23
CA ASP A 174 -4.36 -0.22 -0.25
C ASP A 174 -3.07 0.38 -0.87
N ALA A 175 -2.40 -0.36 -1.75
CA ALA A 175 -1.28 0.19 -2.52
C ALA A 175 -1.74 1.09 -3.68
N TRP A 176 -2.79 0.72 -4.41
CA TRP A 176 -3.23 1.46 -5.61
C TRP A 176 -3.77 2.86 -5.31
N ILE A 177 -4.45 3.03 -4.17
CA ILE A 177 -5.11 4.29 -3.84
C ILE A 177 -4.10 5.39 -3.47
N CYS A 178 -2.94 5.02 -2.95
CA CYS A 178 -1.95 5.95 -2.40
C CYS A 178 -1.42 6.98 -3.44
N PRO A 179 -0.98 6.60 -4.65
CA PRO A 179 -0.61 7.57 -5.69
C PRO A 179 -1.74 8.53 -6.07
N LYS A 180 -3.01 8.10 -6.03
CA LYS A 180 -4.17 8.94 -6.35
C LYS A 180 -4.45 9.97 -5.27
N ILE A 181 -4.33 9.57 -4.00
CA ILE A 181 -4.38 10.49 -2.87
C ILE A 181 -3.27 11.54 -2.99
N LEU A 182 -2.04 11.12 -3.33
CA LEU A 182 -0.93 12.05 -3.56
C LEU A 182 -1.22 13.05 -4.68
N GLN A 183 -1.81 12.58 -5.78
CA GLN A 183 -2.19 13.42 -6.91
C GLN A 183 -3.25 14.46 -6.49
N SER A 184 -4.30 14.04 -5.79
CA SER A 184 -5.36 14.95 -5.30
C SER A 184 -4.82 16.03 -4.34
N PHE A 185 -3.76 15.75 -3.58
CA PHE A 185 -3.08 16.79 -2.78
C PHE A 185 -2.40 17.90 -3.60
N LYS A 186 -2.05 17.63 -4.86
CA LYS A 186 -1.48 18.59 -5.81
C LYS A 186 -2.60 19.28 -6.59
N ASP A 187 -3.62 18.53 -6.95
CA ASP A 187 -4.72 18.96 -7.84
C ASP A 187 -5.92 19.50 -7.05
N LYS A 188 -5.73 20.30 -5.99
CA LYS A 188 -6.83 20.80 -5.12
C LYS A 188 -7.89 21.68 -5.80
N SER A 189 -7.95 21.71 -7.13
CA SER A 189 -9.09 22.12 -7.94
C SER A 189 -10.09 20.99 -8.23
N LEU A 190 -9.86 19.76 -7.77
CA LEU A 190 -10.70 18.62 -8.14
C LEU A 190 -11.85 18.35 -7.15
N PHE A 191 -13.03 18.66 -7.70
CA PHE A 191 -14.41 18.37 -7.33
C PHE A 191 -15.16 19.46 -6.52
N PRO A 192 -16.39 19.80 -7.00
CA PRO A 192 -17.05 21.09 -6.83
C PRO A 192 -17.44 21.45 -5.40
#